data_AF-A0AAN8J1P3-F1
#
_entry.id   AF-A0AAN8J1P3-F1
#
_cell.length_a   1.000
_cell.length_b   1.000
_cell.length_c   1.000
_cell.angle_alpha   90.00
_cell.angle_beta   90.00
_cell.angle_gamma   90.00
#
_symmetry.space_group_name_H-M   'P 1'
#
loop_
_entity.id
_entity.type
_entity.pdbx_description
1 polymer ?
#
loop_
_entity_poly.entity_id
_entity_poly.type
_entity_poly.pdbx_seq_one_letter_code
_entity_poly.pdbx_strand_id
1 'polypeptide(L)'
;TVGCDDVIGSSLRFDVCGVCGGRGDSCDSAHFVWKESGEYTECATSCTEAAQEFHSGKVDNDRVSRAIVVCVNANTGRVVPERLCADRKRPPLKTKPCPPLICPSR
;
A
#
# COMPACT_ATOMS: atom_id res chain seq x y z
N THR A 1 -11.46 12.01 21.40
CA THR A 1 -10.77 11.04 20.53
C THR A 1 -11.39 9.67 20.73
N VAL A 2 -11.45 8.85 19.69
CA VAL A 2 -11.86 7.44 19.79
C VAL A 2 -10.60 6.60 19.96
N GLY A 3 -10.59 5.69 20.94
CA GLY A 3 -9.47 4.77 21.15
C GLY A 3 -9.40 3.69 20.06
N CYS A 4 -8.30 2.95 20.01
CA CYS A 4 -8.14 1.85 19.05
C CYS A 4 -9.13 0.68 19.25
N ASP A 5 -9.85 0.68 20.36
CA ASP A 5 -10.90 -0.23 20.81
C ASP A 5 -12.32 0.28 20.46
N ASP A 6 -12.43 1.32 19.62
CA ASP A 6 -13.67 1.96 19.21
C ASP A 6 -14.46 2.64 20.35
N VAL A 7 -13.84 2.80 21.53
CA VAL A 7 -14.44 3.47 22.69
C VAL A 7 -14.12 4.97 22.67
N ILE A 8 -15.17 5.79 22.78
CA ILE A 8 -15.04 7.26 22.86
C ILE A 8 -14.40 7.63 24.21
N GLY A 9 -13.33 8.43 24.18
CA GLY A 9 -12.61 8.87 25.38
C GLY A 9 -11.50 7.91 25.84
N SER A 10 -11.36 6.76 25.19
CA SER A 10 -10.24 5.83 25.44
C SER A 10 -8.91 6.44 24.99
N SER A 11 -7.87 6.21 25.78
CA SER A 11 -6.48 6.60 25.49
C SER A 11 -5.68 5.49 24.79
N LEU A 12 -6.31 4.33 24.54
CA LEU A 12 -5.66 3.20 23.91
C LEU A 12 -5.27 3.54 22.46
N ARG A 13 -4.04 3.17 22.09
CA ARG A 13 -3.48 3.34 20.75
C ARG A 13 -2.94 2.02 20.23
N PHE A 14 -2.83 1.92 18.91
CA PHE A 14 -2.11 0.83 18.27
C PHE A 14 -0.61 0.96 18.53
N ASP A 15 0.04 -0.16 18.79
CA ASP A 15 1.50 -0.24 18.87
C ASP A 15 2.14 -0.42 17.47
N VAL A 16 3.47 -0.59 17.46
CA VAL A 16 4.26 -0.80 16.23
C VAL A 16 3.92 -2.08 15.47
N CYS A 17 3.25 -3.03 16.12
CA CYS A 17 2.82 -4.31 15.57
C CYS A 17 1.37 -4.25 15.05
N GLY A 18 0.68 -3.12 15.24
CA GLY A 18 -0.74 -2.96 14.88
C GLY A 18 -1.70 -3.61 15.87
N VAL A 19 -1.28 -3.77 17.14
CA VAL A 19 -2.11 -4.31 18.24
C VAL A 19 -2.62 -3.17 19.12
N CYS A 20 -3.92 -3.15 19.41
CA CYS A 20 -4.52 -2.13 20.25
C CYS A 20 -4.13 -2.33 21.72
N GLY A 21 -3.56 -1.31 22.37
CA GLY A 21 -3.07 -1.41 23.75
C GLY A 21 -1.82 -2.28 23.90
N GLY A 22 -1.20 -2.67 22.78
CA GLY A 22 0.03 -3.44 22.79
C GLY A 22 1.25 -2.62 23.22
N ARG A 23 2.32 -3.31 23.57
CA ARG A 23 3.59 -2.71 24.03
C ARG A 23 4.71 -2.82 22.98
N GLY A 24 4.44 -3.41 21.81
CA GLY A 24 5.41 -3.60 20.73
C GLY A 24 6.26 -4.88 20.83
N ASP A 25 6.07 -5.68 21.88
CA ASP A 25 6.72 -6.98 22.10
C ASP A 25 5.93 -8.16 21.52
N SER A 26 4.66 -7.96 21.18
CA SER A 26 3.78 -8.99 20.61
C SER A 26 3.88 -9.13 19.08
N CYS A 27 4.89 -8.52 18.45
CA CYS A 27 5.12 -8.65 17.01
C CYS A 27 5.37 -10.11 16.58
N ASP A 28 5.98 -10.94 17.46
CA ASP A 28 6.27 -12.34 17.14
C ASP A 28 5.01 -13.23 17.06
N SER A 29 3.95 -12.87 17.78
CA SER A 29 2.65 -13.56 17.70
C SER A 29 1.75 -13.00 16.59
N ALA A 30 2.16 -11.90 15.95
CA ALA A 30 1.43 -11.29 14.85
C ALA A 30 1.83 -11.92 13.51
N HIS A 31 0.88 -12.57 12.84
CA HIS A 31 1.08 -13.08 11.49
C HIS A 31 1.01 -11.91 10.49
N PHE A 32 2.15 -11.34 10.09
CA PHE A 32 2.18 -10.28 9.07
C PHE A 32 2.09 -10.85 7.66
N VAL A 33 1.19 -10.34 6.83
CA VAL A 33 1.01 -10.82 5.45
C VAL A 33 0.90 -9.66 4.46
N TRP A 34 1.37 -9.88 3.25
CA TRP A 34 1.11 -8.97 2.15
C TRP A 34 -0.35 -9.10 1.70
N LYS A 35 -1.05 -7.98 1.59
CA LYS A 35 -2.44 -7.93 1.14
C LYS A 35 -2.61 -6.83 0.09
N GLU A 36 -3.34 -7.13 -0.97
CA GLU A 36 -3.78 -6.12 -1.94
C GLU A 36 -4.81 -5.21 -1.24
N SER A 37 -4.60 -3.89 -1.25
CA SER A 37 -5.55 -2.95 -0.63
C SER A 37 -6.84 -2.78 -1.46
N GLY A 38 -6.83 -3.26 -2.71
CA GLY A 38 -7.88 -3.03 -3.69
C GLY A 38 -7.73 -1.71 -4.45
N GLU A 39 -6.81 -0.85 -4.01
CA GLU A 39 -6.46 0.40 -4.66
C GLU A 39 -5.36 0.18 -5.71
N TYR A 40 -5.32 1.07 -6.68
CA TYR A 40 -4.32 1.07 -7.74
C TYR A 40 -3.59 2.40 -7.72
N THR A 41 -2.31 2.39 -8.10
CA THR A 41 -1.55 3.63 -8.31
C THR A 41 -2.27 4.48 -9.34
N GLU A 42 -2.32 5.79 -9.09
CA GLU A 42 -2.90 6.73 -10.05
C GLU A 42 -2.13 6.66 -11.36
N CYS A 43 -2.88 6.71 -12.46
CA CYS A 43 -2.30 6.94 -13.77
C CYS A 43 -1.94 8.41 -13.89
N ALA A 44 -0.83 8.74 -14.55
CA ALA A 44 -0.62 10.11 -15.02
C ALA A 44 -1.89 10.65 -15.72
N THR A 45 -2.22 11.91 -15.51
CA THR A 45 -3.38 12.53 -16.18
C THR A 45 -2.95 13.60 -17.17
N SER A 46 -1.68 14.00 -17.11
CA SER A 46 -1.06 14.94 -18.01
C SER A 46 0.09 14.31 -18.80
N CYS A 47 0.36 14.88 -19.97
CA CYS A 47 1.47 14.46 -20.84
C CYS A 47 2.84 14.73 -20.22
N THR A 48 2.93 15.75 -19.36
CA THR A 48 4.13 16.06 -18.57
C THR A 48 4.42 14.96 -17.55
N GLU A 49 3.41 14.47 -16.84
CA GLU A 49 3.55 13.35 -15.90
C GLU A 49 3.85 12.04 -16.63
N ALA A 50 3.17 11.78 -17.76
CA ALA A 50 3.41 10.60 -18.57
C ALA A 50 4.86 10.54 -19.10
N ALA A 51 5.45 11.68 -19.47
CA ALA A 51 6.85 11.76 -19.89
C ALA A 51 7.83 11.50 -18.72
N GLN A 52 7.45 11.83 -17.49
CA GLN A 52 8.27 11.57 -16.30
C GLN A 52 8.29 10.07 -15.95
N GLU A 53 7.17 9.37 -16.15
CA GLU A 53 7.10 7.91 -15.99
C GLU A 53 8.00 7.15 -17.00
N PHE A 54 8.18 7.70 -18.21
CA PHE A 54 9.05 7.12 -19.26
C PHE A 54 10.54 7.18 -18.90
N HIS A 55 11.00 8.25 -18.25
CA HIS A 55 12.39 8.41 -17.79
C HIS A 55 12.81 7.43 -16.69
N SER A 56 11.86 6.70 -16.08
CA SER A 56 12.15 5.65 -15.10
C SER A 56 12.49 4.29 -15.74
N GLY A 57 12.71 4.24 -17.07
CA GLY A 57 13.22 3.05 -17.76
C GLY A 57 12.16 1.99 -18.09
N LYS A 58 10.87 2.35 -18.15
CA LYS A 58 9.83 1.46 -18.69
C LYS A 58 9.94 1.43 -20.22
N VAL A 59 10.33 0.29 -20.76
CA VAL A 59 10.44 0.02 -22.20
C VAL A 59 9.07 -0.17 -22.86
N ASP A 60 8.03 -0.41 -22.05
CA ASP A 60 6.67 -0.61 -22.55
C ASP A 60 5.94 0.73 -22.75
N ASN A 61 5.44 0.94 -23.96
CA ASN A 61 4.57 2.06 -24.32
C ASN A 61 3.19 2.00 -23.62
N ASP A 62 2.90 0.90 -22.91
CA ASP A 62 1.65 0.66 -22.21
C ASP A 62 1.66 1.33 -20.83
N ARG A 63 0.89 2.41 -20.73
CA ARG A 63 0.61 3.08 -19.46
C ARG A 63 -0.26 2.15 -18.62
N VAL A 64 0.24 1.73 -17.45
CA VAL A 64 -0.45 0.78 -16.57
C VAL A 64 -0.47 1.27 -15.12
N SER A 65 -1.63 1.14 -14.47
CA SER A 65 -1.78 1.28 -13.02
C SER A 65 -1.44 -0.04 -12.33
N ARG A 66 -0.79 0.02 -11.17
CA ARG A 66 -0.34 -1.14 -10.39
C ARG A 66 -1.18 -1.25 -9.12
N ALA A 67 -1.60 -2.46 -8.76
CA ALA A 67 -2.29 -2.70 -7.49
C ALA A 67 -1.37 -2.35 -6.32
N ILE A 68 -1.92 -1.63 -5.34
CA ILE A 68 -1.22 -1.29 -4.11
C ILE A 68 -1.25 -2.52 -3.20
N VAL A 69 -0.07 -2.95 -2.77
CA VAL A 69 0.11 -4.06 -1.84
C VAL A 69 0.68 -3.51 -0.55
N VAL A 70 -0.01 -3.77 0.55
CA VAL A 70 0.35 -3.30 1.89
C VAL A 70 0.66 -4.47 2.80
N CYS A 71 1.55 -4.25 3.77
CA CYS A 71 1.77 -5.22 4.84
C CYS A 71 0.66 -5.04 5.88
N VAL A 72 -0.01 -6.13 6.24
CA VAL A 72 -1.07 -6.11 7.25
C VAL A 72 -0.78 -7.12 8.35
N ASN A 73 -1.20 -6.79 9.56
CA ASN A 73 -1.32 -7.78 10.63
C ASN A 73 -2.55 -8.66 10.34
N ALA A 74 -2.37 -9.96 10.09
CA ALA A 74 -3.46 -10.87 9.75
C ALA A 74 -4.46 -11.05 10.90
N ASN A 75 -4.04 -10.83 12.15
CA ASN A 75 -4.90 -10.97 13.32
C ASN A 75 -5.84 -9.77 13.46
N THR A 76 -5.36 -8.56 13.18
CA THR A 76 -6.14 -7.31 13.36
C THR A 76 -6.64 -6.70 12.05
N GLY A 77 -6.14 -7.15 10.90
CA GLY A 77 -6.40 -6.58 9.57
C GLY A 77 -5.78 -5.20 9.32
N ARG A 78 -5.03 -4.65 10.29
CA ARG A 78 -4.46 -3.30 10.22
C ARG A 78 -3.23 -3.26 9.32
N VAL A 79 -3.07 -2.17 8.59
CA VAL A 79 -1.84 -1.87 7.84
C VAL A 79 -0.73 -1.56 8.84
N VAL A 80 0.40 -2.22 8.65
CA VAL A 80 1.60 -2.08 9.48
C VAL A 80 2.80 -1.77 8.60
N PRO A 81 3.93 -1.31 9.17
CA PRO A 81 5.13 -1.01 8.39
C PRO A 81 5.60 -2.19 7.54
N GLU A 82 5.98 -1.92 6.28
CA GLU A 82 6.41 -2.96 5.32
C GLU A 82 7.56 -3.84 5.82
N ARG A 83 8.43 -3.30 6.69
CA ARG A 83 9.54 -4.04 7.32
C ARG A 83 9.10 -5.33 8.03
N LEU A 84 7.86 -5.38 8.52
CA LEU A 84 7.31 -6.55 9.20
C LEU A 84 6.90 -7.68 8.23
N CYS A 85 6.75 -7.37 6.94
CA CYS A 85 6.53 -8.34 5.87
C CYS A 85 7.78 -8.56 5.01
N ALA A 86 8.93 -7.94 5.32
CA ALA A 86 10.12 -7.96 4.48
C ALA A 86 10.68 -9.38 4.26
N ASP A 87 10.54 -10.26 5.25
CA ASP A 87 10.97 -11.67 5.16
C ASP A 87 10.03 -12.53 4.30
N ARG A 88 8.86 -12.00 3.92
CA ARG A 88 7.87 -12.71 3.10
C ARG A 88 7.97 -12.29 1.65
N LYS A 89 7.84 -13.29 0.75
CA LYS A 89 7.78 -13.05 -0.68
C LYS A 89 6.61 -12.12 -1.01
N ARG A 90 6.93 -10.94 -1.56
CA ARG A 90 5.92 -9.99 -2.04
C ARG A 90 5.12 -10.64 -3.19
N PRO A 91 3.78 -10.61 -3.15
CA PRO A 91 2.96 -11.19 -4.20
C PRO A 91 3.17 -10.44 -5.53
N PRO A 92 2.92 -11.10 -6.68
CA PRO A 92 2.99 -10.44 -7.97
C PRO A 92 1.99 -9.28 -8.02
N LEU A 93 2.47 -8.12 -8.48
CA LEU A 93 1.62 -6.93 -8.62
C LEU A 93 0.67 -7.14 -9.80
N LYS A 94 -0.63 -7.00 -9.56
CA LYS A 94 -1.62 -6.91 -10.63
C LYS A 94 -1.51 -5.55 -11.30
N THR A 95 -1.61 -5.52 -12.62
CA THR A 95 -1.60 -4.29 -13.41
C THR A 95 -2.87 -4.16 -14.23
N LYS A 96 -3.29 -2.93 -14.49
CA LYS A 96 -4.41 -2.61 -15.38
C LYS A 96 -4.00 -1.52 -16.36
N PRO A 97 -4.53 -1.54 -17.60
CA PRO A 97 -4.25 -0.47 -18.56
C PRO A 97 -4.83 0.86 -18.06
N CYS A 98 -4.04 1.91 -18.19
CA CYS A 98 -4.48 3.27 -17.93
C CYS A 98 -5.37 3.77 -19.07
N PRO A 99 -6.27 4.74 -18.79
CA PRO A 99 -7.02 5.42 -19.83
C PRO A 99 -6.09 6.07 -20.87
N PRO A 100 -6.50 6.09 -22.16
CA PRO A 100 -5.72 6.73 -23.20
C PRO A 100 -5.54 8.22 -22.91
N LEU A 101 -4.32 8.72 -23.06
CA LEU A 101 -4.03 10.15 -23.05
C LEU A 101 -3.59 10.57 -24.44
N ILE A 102 -4.27 11.59 -24.98
CA ILE A 102 -3.89 12.19 -26.26
C ILE A 102 -2.98 13.37 -25.93
N CYS A 103 -1.70 13.21 -26.27
CA CYS A 103 -0.71 14.26 -26.07
C CYS A 103 -0.50 15.04 -27.36
N PRO A 104 -0.54 16.39 -27.31
CA PRO A 104 -0.20 17.19 -28.48
C PRO A 104 1.27 16.96 -28.82
N SER A 105 1.53 16.48 -30.04
CA SER A 105 2.88 16.48 -30.60
C SER A 105 3.28 17.93 -30.87
N ARG A 106 4.35 18.40 -30.23
CA ARG A 106 4.96 19.68 -30.59
C ARG A 106 5.94 19.48 -31.75
#